data_AF-A0A0N7LPJ1-F1
#
_entry.id   AF-A0A0N7LPJ1-F1
#
_cell.length_a   1.000
_cell.length_b   1.000
_cell.length_c   1.000
_cell.angle_alpha   90.00
_cell.angle_beta   90.00
_cell.angle_gamma   90.00
#
_symmetry.space_group_name_H-M   'P 1'
#
loop_
_entity.id
_entity.type
_entity.pdbx_description
1 polymer ?
#
loop_
_entity_poly.entity_id
_entity_poly.type
_entity_poly.pdbx_seq_one_letter_code
_entity_poly.pdbx_strand_id
1 'polypeptide(L)'
;MAERGDQIAARDLVVRANWKRLRGPALDTAVEQVVRAGLGGAAKFAAVALVYLSSQSDRSEEAIHKRAMLAEVPGVPDRVLSQELIRLAADMHPNQFWLEIEEILEDTQPENYAKAASTAFWINKNAWVRILQKELRALGYYRGRIDGRTTTRTIRAQNRFCRDRELWSICAAGPLRGVTVRKLADAIATGKCGSQTENIALPGS
;
A
#
# COMPACT_ATOMS: atom_id res chain seq x y z
N MET A 1 31.94 17.16 21.62
CA MET A 1 31.70 17.66 20.25
C MET A 1 31.63 16.53 19.20
N ALA A 2 32.31 15.39 19.41
CA ALA A 2 32.23 14.22 18.51
C ALA A 2 30.83 13.56 18.45
N GLU A 3 30.14 13.39 19.59
CA GLU A 3 28.81 12.75 19.63
C GLU A 3 27.73 13.45 18.78
N ARG A 4 27.79 14.78 18.69
CA ARG A 4 26.82 15.56 17.90
C ARG A 4 27.06 15.37 16.38
N GLY A 5 28.31 15.16 15.97
CA GLY A 5 28.68 14.86 14.59
C GLY A 5 28.29 13.45 14.17
N ASP A 6 28.55 12.46 15.04
CA ASP A 6 28.17 11.06 14.81
C ASP A 6 26.65 10.85 14.80
N GLN A 7 25.91 11.58 15.64
CA GLN A 7 24.43 11.54 15.65
C GLN A 7 23.81 12.12 14.37
N ILE A 8 24.37 13.20 13.82
CA ILE A 8 23.94 13.76 12.53
C ILE A 8 24.27 12.79 11.40
N ALA A 9 25.46 12.20 11.42
CA ALA A 9 25.88 11.21 10.43
C ALA A 9 25.01 9.93 10.47
N ALA A 10 24.68 9.40 11.64
CA ALA A 10 23.81 8.23 11.80
C ALA A 10 22.37 8.50 11.33
N ARG A 11 21.83 9.69 11.65
CA ARG A 11 20.50 10.16 11.19
C ARG A 11 20.45 10.33 9.67
N ASP A 12 21.52 10.84 9.07
CA ASP A 12 21.62 11.00 7.61
C ASP A 12 21.83 9.64 6.91
N LEU A 13 22.55 8.71 7.55
CA LEU A 13 22.74 7.34 7.07
C LEU A 13 21.43 6.56 7.09
N VAL A 14 20.61 6.71 8.14
CA VAL A 14 19.25 6.17 8.26
C VAL A 14 18.30 6.75 7.21
N VAL A 15 18.39 8.05 6.94
CA VAL A 15 17.57 8.74 5.94
C VAL A 15 17.96 8.36 4.51
N ARG A 16 19.25 8.06 4.28
CA ARG A 16 19.80 7.63 2.97
C ARG A 16 19.85 6.10 2.82
N ALA A 17 19.70 5.34 3.90
CA ALA A 17 19.85 3.90 3.88
C ALA A 17 18.70 3.25 3.14
N ASN A 18 19.07 2.43 2.17
CA ASN A 18 18.22 1.34 1.71
C ASN A 18 18.31 0.25 2.78
N TRP A 19 17.47 0.32 3.82
CA TRP A 19 17.53 -0.51 5.04
C TRP A 19 17.61 -2.02 4.79
N LYS A 20 17.16 -2.49 3.63
CA LYS A 20 17.38 -3.86 3.13
C LYS A 20 18.84 -4.25 2.92
N ARG A 21 19.76 -3.28 2.91
CA ARG A 21 21.22 -3.46 2.74
C ARG A 21 22.01 -3.26 4.04
N LEU A 22 21.35 -2.91 5.15
CA LEU A 22 22.03 -2.86 6.44
C LEU A 22 22.38 -4.31 6.86
N ARG A 23 23.67 -4.56 7.07
CA ARG A 23 24.15 -5.84 7.62
C ARG A 23 23.90 -5.83 9.14
N GLY A 24 22.67 -6.15 9.55
CA GLY A 24 22.26 -6.23 10.96
C GLY A 24 21.16 -5.23 11.35
N PRO A 25 20.56 -5.38 12.55
CA PRO A 25 19.62 -4.40 13.08
C PRO A 25 20.30 -3.03 13.16
N ALA A 26 19.57 -1.97 12.83
CA ALA A 26 20.07 -0.62 13.06
C ALA A 26 20.35 -0.42 14.56
N LEU A 27 21.32 0.42 14.89
CA LEU A 27 21.58 0.77 16.29
C LEU A 27 20.29 1.31 16.91
N ASP A 28 19.86 0.74 18.04
CA ASP A 28 18.59 1.06 18.70
C ASP A 28 18.44 2.57 18.92
N THR A 29 19.54 3.23 19.32
CA THR A 29 19.61 4.68 19.52
C THR A 29 19.33 5.49 18.25
N ALA A 30 19.74 5.02 17.07
CA ALA A 30 19.46 5.69 15.80
C ALA A 30 17.99 5.53 15.40
N VAL A 31 17.40 4.35 15.64
CA VAL A 31 15.97 4.10 15.41
C VAL A 31 15.12 4.98 16.34
N GLU A 32 15.47 5.03 17.63
CA GLU A 32 14.78 5.86 18.63
C GLU A 32 14.79 7.34 18.24
N GLN A 33 15.92 7.88 17.77
CA GLN A 33 16.00 9.27 17.32
C GLN A 33 15.09 9.56 16.13
N VAL A 34 14.93 8.60 15.23
CA VAL A 34 14.11 8.75 14.02
C VAL A 34 12.64 8.66 14.35
N VAL A 35 12.27 7.70 15.20
CA VAL A 35 10.91 7.60 15.76
C VAL A 35 10.57 8.89 16.50
N ARG A 36 11.46 9.37 17.39
CA ARG A 36 11.25 10.62 18.14
C ARG A 36 11.09 11.83 17.21
N ALA A 37 11.91 11.96 16.18
CA ALA A 37 11.78 13.05 15.21
C ALA A 37 10.48 12.94 14.40
N GLY A 38 10.07 11.73 14.02
CA GLY A 38 8.80 11.47 13.32
C GLY A 38 7.60 11.86 14.18
N LEU A 39 7.54 11.36 15.42
CA LEU A 39 6.50 11.71 16.40
C LEU A 39 6.49 13.21 16.76
N GLY A 40 7.64 13.89 16.61
CA GLY A 40 7.75 15.34 16.71
C GLY A 40 7.23 16.12 15.50
N GLY A 41 6.59 15.46 14.53
CA GLY A 41 5.98 16.08 13.35
C GLY A 41 6.85 16.08 12.09
N ALA A 42 8.05 15.51 12.12
CA ALA A 42 8.93 15.52 10.97
C ALA A 42 8.60 14.37 10.00
N ALA A 43 7.69 14.64 9.05
CA ALA A 43 7.14 13.69 8.07
C ALA A 43 8.16 12.73 7.43
N LYS A 44 9.33 13.24 7.02
CA LYS A 44 10.39 12.42 6.42
C LYS A 44 10.92 11.35 7.37
N PHE A 45 11.06 11.68 8.65
CA PHE A 45 11.49 10.74 9.68
C PHE A 45 10.37 9.78 10.05
N ALA A 46 9.13 10.25 10.09
CA ALA A 46 7.97 9.39 10.29
C ALA A 46 7.88 8.32 9.19
N ALA A 47 8.02 8.71 7.92
CA ALA A 47 8.02 7.78 6.80
C ALA A 47 9.14 6.72 6.88
N VAL A 48 10.34 7.13 7.29
CA VAL A 48 11.46 6.20 7.47
C VAL A 48 11.23 5.26 8.65
N ALA A 49 10.75 5.78 9.79
CA ALA A 49 10.38 4.98 10.96
C ALA A 49 9.34 3.93 10.61
N LEU A 50 8.29 4.30 9.88
CA LEU A 50 7.24 3.38 9.44
C LEU A 50 7.80 2.24 8.57
N VAL A 51 8.64 2.56 7.59
CA VAL A 51 9.26 1.54 6.72
C VAL A 51 10.11 0.56 7.55
N TYR A 52 10.84 1.06 8.55
CA TYR A 52 11.64 0.21 9.43
C TYR A 52 10.78 -0.65 10.35
N LEU A 53 9.88 -0.03 11.13
CA LEU A 53 9.06 -0.69 12.14
C LEU A 53 8.13 -1.74 11.52
N SER A 54 7.51 -1.43 10.38
CA SER A 54 6.63 -2.37 9.67
C SER A 54 7.35 -3.61 9.11
N SER A 55 8.67 -3.52 8.93
CA SER A 55 9.49 -4.66 8.49
C SER A 55 9.93 -5.58 9.64
N GLN A 56 9.80 -5.13 10.88
CA GLN A 56 10.09 -5.95 12.05
C GLN A 56 9.02 -7.01 12.26
N SER A 57 9.33 -8.07 13.00
CA SER A 57 8.37 -9.10 13.41
C SER A 57 7.53 -8.70 14.62
N ASP A 58 7.89 -7.63 15.32
CA ASP A 58 7.15 -7.18 16.51
C ASP A 58 5.74 -6.69 16.15
N ARG A 59 4.75 -7.28 16.82
CA ARG A 59 3.32 -6.99 16.69
C ARG A 59 2.69 -6.70 18.05
N SER A 60 3.51 -6.30 19.03
CA SER A 60 3.03 -5.82 20.32
C SER A 60 2.10 -4.60 20.16
N GLU A 61 1.21 -4.41 21.13
CA GLU A 61 0.33 -3.24 21.18
C GLU A 61 1.13 -1.93 21.13
N GLU A 62 2.28 -1.88 21.82
CA GLU A 62 3.18 -0.73 21.77
C GLU A 62 3.72 -0.47 20.36
N ALA A 63 4.16 -1.51 19.65
CA ALA A 63 4.67 -1.38 18.29
C ALA A 63 3.58 -0.98 17.28
N ILE A 64 2.36 -1.47 17.45
CA ILE A 64 1.20 -1.08 16.64
C ILE A 64 0.85 0.39 16.92
N HIS A 65 0.71 0.78 18.19
CA HIS A 65 0.39 2.14 18.59
C HIS A 65 1.42 3.16 18.08
N LYS A 66 2.71 2.85 18.21
CA LYS A 66 3.81 3.68 17.71
C LYS A 66 3.74 3.90 16.20
N ARG A 67 3.40 2.86 15.43
CA ARG A 67 3.20 2.97 13.98
C ARG A 67 1.95 3.77 13.63
N ALA A 68 0.85 3.60 14.37
CA ALA A 68 -0.36 4.41 14.18
C ALA A 68 -0.09 5.90 14.40
N MET A 69 0.57 6.28 15.49
CA MET A 69 0.95 7.67 15.76
C MET A 69 1.85 8.26 14.66
N LEU A 70 2.79 7.47 14.12
CA LEU A 70 3.66 7.91 13.03
C LEU A 70 2.91 8.06 11.71
N ALA A 71 1.87 7.26 11.47
CA ALA A 71 1.02 7.35 10.28
C ALA A 71 0.14 8.61 10.28
N GLU A 72 -0.22 9.12 11.47
CA GLU A 72 -0.98 10.36 11.63
C GLU A 72 -0.16 11.64 11.39
N VAL A 73 1.16 11.54 11.27
CA VAL A 73 2.04 12.70 11.05
C VAL A 73 1.74 13.34 9.69
N PRO A 74 1.34 14.63 9.63
CA PRO A 74 1.05 15.29 8.37
C PRO A 74 2.25 15.32 7.42
N GLY A 75 2.00 15.06 6.13
CA GLY A 75 3.04 15.10 5.08
C GLY A 75 3.83 13.81 4.90
N VAL A 76 3.49 12.73 5.61
CA VAL A 76 4.02 11.38 5.28
C VAL A 76 3.65 11.08 3.83
N PRO A 77 4.61 10.66 2.97
CA PRO A 77 4.31 10.38 1.57
C PRO A 77 3.27 9.28 1.42
N ASP A 78 2.26 9.49 0.57
CA ASP A 78 1.15 8.57 0.34
C ASP A 78 1.61 7.13 0.03
N ARG A 79 2.69 6.98 -0.74
CA ARG A 79 3.32 5.68 -1.01
C ARG A 79 3.63 4.88 0.26
N VAL A 80 4.10 5.55 1.32
CA VAL A 80 4.42 4.91 2.61
C VAL A 80 3.16 4.77 3.44
N LEU A 81 2.35 5.83 3.51
CA LEU A 81 1.14 5.88 4.32
C LEU A 81 0.13 4.80 3.92
N SER A 82 -0.28 4.73 2.66
CA SER A 82 -1.23 3.74 2.14
C SER A 82 -0.83 2.30 2.46
N GLN A 83 0.46 1.97 2.29
CA GLN A 83 0.97 0.63 2.65
C GLN A 83 0.94 0.39 4.16
N GLU A 84 1.18 1.41 4.98
CA GLU A 84 1.17 1.28 6.43
C GLU A 84 -0.23 1.17 6.99
N LEU A 85 -1.17 1.99 6.52
CA LEU A 85 -2.58 1.90 6.89
C LEU A 85 -3.12 0.49 6.60
N ILE A 86 -2.75 -0.11 5.47
CA ILE A 86 -3.11 -1.51 5.17
C ILE A 86 -2.49 -2.49 6.18
N ARG A 87 -1.27 -2.27 6.65
CA ARG A 87 -0.67 -3.16 7.69
C ARG A 87 -1.37 -2.97 9.04
N LEU A 88 -1.62 -1.72 9.43
CA LEU A 88 -2.32 -1.39 10.66
C LEU A 88 -3.74 -1.96 10.68
N ALA A 89 -4.48 -1.86 9.57
CA ALA A 89 -5.79 -2.49 9.42
C ALA A 89 -5.75 -4.00 9.70
N ALA A 90 -4.70 -4.68 9.23
CA ALA A 90 -4.53 -6.12 9.45
C ALA A 90 -4.17 -6.47 10.90
N ASP A 91 -3.37 -5.62 11.54
CA ASP A 91 -2.91 -5.81 12.92
C ASP A 91 -4.01 -5.44 13.94
N MET A 92 -4.78 -4.38 13.68
CA MET A 92 -5.77 -3.81 14.60
C MET A 92 -7.16 -4.41 14.41
N HIS A 93 -7.60 -4.57 13.16
CA HIS A 93 -8.98 -4.94 12.84
C HIS A 93 -9.04 -6.11 11.83
N PRO A 94 -8.45 -7.28 12.14
CA PRO A 94 -8.36 -8.41 11.20
C PRO A 94 -9.73 -8.90 10.68
N ASN A 95 -10.78 -8.77 11.49
CA ASN A 95 -12.15 -9.14 11.11
C ASN A 95 -12.85 -8.12 10.20
N GLN A 96 -12.35 -6.89 10.14
CA GLN A 96 -12.88 -5.81 9.29
C GLN A 96 -11.91 -5.40 8.19
N PHE A 97 -10.77 -6.09 8.07
CA PHE A 97 -9.68 -5.78 7.16
C PHE A 97 -10.14 -5.46 5.73
N TRP A 98 -11.12 -6.21 5.20
CA TRP A 98 -11.59 -5.98 3.83
C TRP A 98 -12.37 -4.67 3.65
N LEU A 99 -13.00 -4.12 4.70
CA LEU A 99 -13.69 -2.83 4.64
C LEU A 99 -12.65 -1.70 4.64
N GLU A 100 -11.66 -1.78 5.53
CA GLU A 100 -10.64 -0.75 5.64
C GLU A 100 -9.75 -0.65 4.41
N ILE A 101 -9.33 -1.78 3.82
CA ILE A 101 -8.55 -1.69 2.58
C ILE A 101 -9.34 -1.11 1.41
N GLU A 102 -10.68 -1.23 1.41
CA GLU A 102 -11.50 -0.61 0.37
C GLU A 102 -11.43 0.91 0.51
N GLU A 103 -11.61 1.44 1.71
CA GLU A 103 -11.48 2.88 2.03
C GLU A 103 -10.05 3.38 1.76
N ILE A 104 -9.03 2.70 2.29
CA ILE A 104 -7.63 3.09 2.11
C ILE A 104 -7.26 3.15 0.62
N LEU A 105 -7.72 2.18 -0.19
CA LEU A 105 -7.43 2.16 -1.63
C LEU A 105 -8.26 3.16 -2.44
N GLU A 106 -9.42 3.57 -1.95
CA GLU A 106 -10.22 4.65 -2.53
C GLU A 106 -9.52 6.01 -2.33
N ASP A 107 -8.86 6.22 -1.18
CA ASP A 107 -8.10 7.44 -0.86
C ASP A 107 -6.65 7.45 -1.37
N THR A 108 -6.10 6.29 -1.78
CA THR A 108 -4.71 6.18 -2.26
C THR A 108 -4.55 6.85 -3.62
N GLN A 109 -3.47 7.61 -3.81
CA GLN A 109 -3.16 8.25 -5.10
C GLN A 109 -2.95 7.20 -6.21
N PRO A 110 -3.41 7.43 -7.45
CA PRO A 110 -3.36 6.44 -8.53
C PRO A 110 -1.95 5.84 -8.76
N GLU A 111 -0.91 6.65 -8.69
CA GLU A 111 0.50 6.22 -8.83
C GLU A 111 0.97 5.25 -7.73
N ASN A 112 0.33 5.28 -6.55
CA ASN A 112 0.67 4.44 -5.40
C ASN A 112 -0.28 3.25 -5.24
N TYR A 113 -1.46 3.29 -5.88
CA TYR A 113 -2.50 2.27 -5.81
C TYR A 113 -1.97 0.86 -6.06
N ALA A 114 -1.17 0.67 -7.13
CA ALA A 114 -0.65 -0.65 -7.48
C ALA A 114 0.22 -1.26 -6.37
N LYS A 115 0.96 -0.41 -5.64
CA LYS A 115 1.83 -0.83 -4.54
C LYS A 115 1.01 -1.11 -3.27
N ALA A 116 0.06 -0.25 -2.95
CA ALA A 116 -0.86 -0.43 -1.82
C ALA A 116 -1.69 -1.73 -2.00
N ALA A 117 -2.31 -1.91 -3.15
CA ALA A 117 -3.06 -3.13 -3.50
C ALA A 117 -2.20 -4.40 -3.43
N SER A 118 -0.94 -4.32 -3.87
CA SER A 118 0.00 -5.43 -3.72
C SER A 118 0.26 -5.78 -2.24
N THR A 119 0.34 -4.78 -1.36
CA THR A 119 0.48 -5.00 0.09
C THR A 119 -0.73 -5.72 0.67
N ALA A 120 -1.94 -5.27 0.34
CA ALA A 120 -3.18 -5.94 0.76
C ALA A 120 -3.22 -7.40 0.28
N PHE A 121 -2.81 -7.68 -0.96
CA PHE A 121 -2.73 -9.03 -1.50
C PHE A 121 -1.81 -9.96 -0.71
N TRP A 122 -0.64 -9.49 -0.28
CA TRP A 122 0.30 -10.32 0.48
C TRP A 122 -0.16 -10.59 1.90
N ILE A 123 -0.93 -9.68 2.50
CA ILE A 123 -1.53 -9.86 3.82
C ILE A 123 -2.72 -10.81 3.73
N ASN A 124 -3.67 -10.53 2.82
CA ASN A 124 -4.86 -11.34 2.64
C ASN A 124 -5.28 -11.37 1.16
N LYS A 125 -5.03 -12.51 0.51
CA LYS A 125 -5.35 -12.72 -0.90
C LYS A 125 -6.84 -12.57 -1.21
N ASN A 126 -7.72 -13.02 -0.32
CA ASN A 126 -9.17 -12.93 -0.53
C ASN A 126 -9.66 -11.49 -0.47
N ALA A 127 -9.04 -10.66 0.38
CA ALA A 127 -9.34 -9.25 0.46
C ALA A 127 -8.96 -8.53 -0.85
N TRP A 128 -7.79 -8.83 -1.43
CA TRP A 128 -7.45 -8.38 -2.79
C TRP A 128 -8.45 -8.86 -3.84
N VAL A 129 -8.87 -10.12 -3.81
CA VAL A 129 -9.84 -10.65 -4.79
C VAL A 129 -11.17 -9.92 -4.69
N ARG A 130 -11.58 -9.53 -3.48
CA ARG A 130 -12.78 -8.73 -3.23
C ARG A 130 -12.67 -7.36 -3.89
N ILE A 131 -11.54 -6.67 -3.71
CA ILE A 131 -11.23 -5.40 -4.40
C ILE A 131 -11.27 -5.61 -5.92
N LEU A 132 -10.57 -6.61 -6.45
CA LEU A 132 -10.56 -6.91 -7.88
C LEU A 132 -11.98 -7.14 -8.43
N GLN A 133 -12.83 -7.84 -7.69
CA GLN A 133 -14.24 -8.03 -8.07
C GLN A 133 -15.04 -6.71 -8.07
N LYS A 134 -14.84 -5.82 -7.08
CA LYS A 134 -15.44 -4.48 -7.04
C LYS A 134 -15.03 -3.67 -8.28
N GLU A 135 -13.74 -3.59 -8.53
CA GLU A 135 -13.14 -2.80 -9.61
C GLU A 135 -13.56 -3.31 -10.99
N LEU A 136 -13.46 -4.63 -11.22
CA LEU A 136 -13.90 -5.23 -12.47
C LEU A 136 -15.41 -5.06 -12.68
N ARG A 137 -16.22 -4.97 -11.62
CA ARG A 137 -17.66 -4.70 -11.75
C ARG A 137 -17.91 -3.25 -12.15
N ALA A 138 -17.24 -2.30 -11.50
CA ALA A 138 -17.32 -0.88 -11.85
C ALA A 138 -16.92 -0.65 -13.31
N LEU A 139 -15.91 -1.37 -13.81
CA LEU A 139 -15.45 -1.34 -15.19
C LEU A 139 -16.31 -2.19 -16.16
N GLY A 140 -17.40 -2.82 -15.70
CA GLY A 140 -18.31 -3.61 -16.54
C GLY A 140 -17.87 -5.04 -16.87
N TYR A 141 -16.71 -5.48 -16.39
CA TYR A 141 -16.17 -6.82 -16.62
C TYR A 141 -16.76 -7.90 -15.70
N TYR A 142 -17.22 -7.57 -14.50
CA TYR A 142 -17.69 -8.56 -13.51
C TYR A 142 -19.16 -8.34 -13.13
N ARG A 143 -19.96 -9.42 -13.17
CA ARG A 143 -21.40 -9.42 -12.81
C ARG A 143 -21.74 -10.42 -11.69
N GLY A 144 -20.73 -10.96 -11.02
CA GLY A 144 -20.91 -11.95 -9.96
C GLY A 144 -21.07 -11.31 -8.58
N ARG A 145 -21.21 -12.18 -7.56
CA ARG A 145 -21.14 -11.76 -6.15
C ARG A 145 -19.73 -11.31 -5.81
N ILE A 146 -19.62 -10.26 -4.98
CA ILE A 146 -18.34 -9.83 -4.42
C ILE A 146 -18.16 -10.52 -3.08
N ASP A 147 -17.32 -11.56 -3.07
CA ASP A 147 -17.14 -12.48 -1.94
C ASP A 147 -15.66 -12.80 -1.67
N GLY A 148 -14.73 -12.21 -2.42
CA GLY A 148 -13.29 -12.47 -2.27
C GLY A 148 -12.86 -13.86 -2.74
N ARG A 149 -13.72 -14.63 -3.40
CA ARG A 149 -13.40 -15.97 -3.90
C ARG A 149 -12.95 -15.91 -5.37
N THR A 150 -11.82 -16.52 -5.66
CA THR A 150 -11.33 -16.64 -7.04
C THR A 150 -12.05 -17.80 -7.74
N THR A 151 -13.23 -17.51 -8.28
CA THR A 151 -14.04 -18.47 -9.03
C THR A 151 -13.76 -18.40 -10.54
N THR A 152 -14.31 -19.34 -11.31
CA THR A 152 -14.27 -19.30 -12.78
C THR A 152 -14.89 -18.01 -13.35
N ARG A 153 -15.84 -17.36 -12.64
CA ARG A 153 -16.40 -16.06 -13.06
C ARG A 153 -15.40 -14.93 -12.85
N THR A 154 -14.71 -14.92 -11.70
CA THR A 154 -13.65 -13.96 -11.39
C THR A 154 -12.51 -14.07 -12.40
N ILE A 155 -12.02 -15.29 -12.66
CA ILE A 155 -10.94 -15.56 -13.62
C ILE A 155 -11.33 -15.11 -15.03
N ARG A 156 -12.57 -15.41 -15.48
CA ARG A 156 -13.05 -14.97 -16.79
C ARG A 156 -13.12 -13.45 -16.92
N ALA A 157 -13.60 -12.76 -15.88
CA ALA A 157 -13.66 -11.29 -15.88
C ALA A 157 -12.26 -10.67 -15.93
N GLN A 158 -11.34 -11.17 -15.08
CA GLN A 158 -9.94 -10.76 -15.08
C GLN A 158 -9.30 -10.98 -16.45
N ASN A 159 -9.49 -12.16 -17.05
CA ASN A 159 -8.90 -12.49 -18.36
C ASN A 159 -9.42 -11.61 -19.49
N ARG A 160 -10.69 -11.20 -19.47
CA ARG A 160 -11.23 -10.22 -20.43
C ARG A 160 -10.56 -8.86 -20.24
N PHE A 161 -10.54 -8.36 -19.01
CA PHE A 161 -9.86 -7.11 -18.69
C PHE A 161 -8.39 -7.11 -19.12
N CYS A 162 -7.67 -8.21 -18.88
CA CYS A 162 -6.28 -8.32 -19.32
C CYS A 162 -6.12 -8.31 -20.85
N ARG A 163 -7.09 -8.84 -21.63
CA ARG A 163 -7.02 -8.79 -23.09
C ARG A 163 -7.23 -7.37 -23.59
N ASP A 164 -8.25 -6.69 -23.06
CA ASP A 164 -8.60 -5.33 -23.45
C ASP A 164 -7.54 -4.30 -23.03
N ARG A 165 -6.71 -4.65 -22.06
CA ARG A 165 -5.55 -3.84 -21.61
C ARG A 165 -4.19 -4.36 -22.10
N GLU A 166 -4.17 -5.32 -23.03
CA GLU A 166 -2.92 -5.89 -23.59
C GLU A 166 -1.97 -6.54 -22.55
N LEU A 167 -2.51 -6.98 -21.41
CA LEU A 167 -1.80 -7.65 -20.30
C LEU A 167 -1.91 -9.17 -20.32
N TRP A 168 -2.42 -9.78 -21.39
CA TRP A 168 -2.74 -11.21 -21.44
C TRP A 168 -1.57 -12.12 -21.05
N SER A 169 -0.36 -11.85 -21.55
CA SER A 169 0.84 -12.65 -21.26
C SER A 169 1.17 -12.71 -19.76
N ILE A 170 0.89 -11.62 -19.03
CA ILE A 170 1.11 -11.52 -17.59
C ILE A 170 0.02 -12.29 -16.85
N CYS A 171 -1.25 -12.12 -17.23
CA CYS A 171 -2.38 -12.77 -16.56
C CYS A 171 -2.41 -14.28 -16.76
N ALA A 172 -1.95 -14.77 -17.93
CA ALA A 172 -1.83 -16.19 -18.22
C ALA A 172 -0.86 -16.93 -17.27
N ALA A 173 0.11 -16.23 -16.67
CA ALA A 173 1.03 -16.82 -15.71
C ALA A 173 0.38 -17.21 -14.37
N GLY A 174 -0.83 -16.70 -14.10
CA GLY A 174 -1.63 -17.04 -12.93
C GLY A 174 -2.31 -15.82 -12.31
N PRO A 175 -3.60 -15.92 -11.93
CA PRO A 175 -4.39 -14.76 -11.53
C PRO A 175 -3.97 -14.14 -10.20
N LEU A 176 -3.33 -14.94 -9.32
CA LEU A 176 -2.88 -14.56 -7.98
C LEU A 176 -1.35 -14.61 -7.85
N ARG A 177 -0.62 -14.28 -8.92
CA ARG A 177 0.82 -14.02 -8.83
C ARG A 177 1.06 -12.54 -8.50
N GLY A 178 2.06 -12.25 -7.67
CA GLY A 178 2.35 -10.87 -7.26
C GLY A 178 2.62 -9.91 -8.43
N VAL A 179 3.26 -10.39 -9.51
CA VAL A 179 3.45 -9.61 -10.75
C VAL A 179 2.13 -9.31 -11.46
N THR A 180 1.23 -10.30 -11.54
CA THR A 180 -0.11 -10.16 -12.12
C THR A 180 -0.95 -9.18 -11.33
N VAL A 181 -0.98 -9.33 -9.99
CA VAL A 181 -1.69 -8.43 -9.07
C VAL A 181 -1.23 -7.00 -9.26
N ARG A 182 0.09 -6.76 -9.25
CA ARG A 182 0.64 -5.40 -9.43
C ARG A 182 0.24 -4.79 -10.76
N LYS A 183 0.36 -5.54 -11.86
CA LYS A 183 0.03 -5.05 -13.22
C LYS A 183 -1.47 -4.82 -13.42
N LEU A 184 -2.32 -5.65 -12.81
CA LEU A 184 -3.75 -5.42 -12.78
C LEU A 184 -4.11 -4.17 -12.00
N ALA A 185 -3.57 -4.01 -10.80
CA ALA A 185 -3.83 -2.85 -9.97
C ALA A 185 -3.37 -1.55 -10.66
N ASP A 186 -2.22 -1.58 -11.33
CA ASP A 186 -1.71 -0.48 -12.17
C ASP A 186 -2.68 -0.11 -13.29
N ALA A 187 -3.16 -1.10 -14.06
CA ALA A 187 -4.15 -0.87 -15.12
C ALA A 187 -5.51 -0.38 -14.59
N ILE A 188 -5.94 -0.85 -13.42
CA ILE A 188 -7.15 -0.37 -12.75
C ILE A 188 -6.99 1.11 -12.39
N ALA A 189 -5.87 1.49 -11.76
CA ALA A 189 -5.59 2.86 -11.36
C ALA A 189 -5.57 3.83 -12.56
N THR A 190 -4.93 3.45 -13.66
CA THR A 190 -4.94 4.23 -14.91
C THR A 190 -6.36 4.40 -15.47
N GLY A 191 -7.19 3.35 -15.37
CA GLY A 191 -8.59 3.42 -15.78
C GLY A 191 -9.42 4.42 -14.96
N LYS A 192 -9.16 4.52 -13.66
CA LYS A 192 -9.81 5.49 -12.76
C LYS A 192 -9.44 6.94 -13.09
N CYS A 193 -8.19 7.20 -13.45
CA CYS A 193 -7.71 8.54 -13.77
C CYS A 193 -8.28 9.06 -15.11
N GLY A 194 -8.39 8.19 -16.12
CA GLY A 194 -8.99 8.53 -17.41
C GLY A 194 -10.47 8.94 -17.31
N SER A 195 -11.26 8.22 -16.51
CA SER A 195 -12.70 8.52 -16.33
C SER A 195 -12.98 9.78 -15.50
N GLN A 196 -12.01 10.26 -14.71
CA GLN A 196 -12.12 11.51 -13.94
C GLN A 196 -11.93 12.76 -14.83
N THR A 197 -11.30 12.61 -16.00
CA THR A 197 -11.04 13.74 -16.91
C THR A 197 -12.24 14.03 -17.82
N GLU A 198 -13.03 13.02 -18.19
CA GLU A 198 -14.23 13.19 -19.04
C GLU A 198 -15.41 13.85 -18.30
N ASN A 199 -15.44 13.83 -16.96
CA ASN A 199 -16.54 14.41 -16.17
C ASN A 199 -16.36 15.89 -15.80
N ILE A 200 -15.26 16.54 -16.23
CA ILE A 200 -15.01 17.98 -15.96
C ILE A 200 -15.32 18.85 -17.19
N ALA A 201 -15.54 18.24 -18.36
CA ALA A 201 -15.95 18.96 -19.56
C ALA A 201 -17.48 18.91 -19.73
N LEU A 202 -18.18 19.88 -19.13
CA LEU A 202 -19.33 20.65 -19.68
C LEU A 202 -20.10 21.38 -18.56
N PRO A 203 -19.90 22.70 -18.36
CA PRO A 203 -20.98 23.60 -18.00
C PRO A 203 -21.42 24.33 -19.28
N GLY A 204 -22.59 23.99 -19.82
CA GLY A 204 -23.13 24.71 -20.97
C GLY A 204 -24.40 24.12 -21.56
N SER A 205 -25.54 24.50 -20.99
CA SER A 205 -26.77 24.80 -21.73
C SER A 205 -27.55 25.85 -20.96
#